data_AF-A0AAN6J2Q5-F1
#
_entry.id   AF-A0AAN6J2Q5-F1
#
_cell.length_a   1.000
_cell.length_b   1.000
_cell.length_c   1.000
_cell.angle_alpha   90.00
_cell.angle_beta   90.00
_cell.angle_gamma   90.00
#
_symmetry.space_group_name_H-M   'P 1'
#
loop_
_entity.id
_entity.type
_entity.pdbx_description
1 polymer ?
#
loop_
_entity_poly.entity_id
_entity_poly.type
_entity_poly.pdbx_seq_one_letter_code
_entity_poly.pdbx_strand_id
1 'polypeptide(L)'
;MQGEGFIYILHRIIGQTVDVQGVVERGGFEMDNEANCRFSFVLEMRKGKWDVAFYTLLFDKDKIVPVNPGREYVIPKEEASKYPSGYRYMA
;
A
#
# COMPACT_ATOMS: atom_id res chain seq x y z
N MET A 1 21.28 -38.18 1.25
CA MET A 1 19.91 -37.67 1.15
C MET A 1 20.02 -36.15 1.08
N GLN A 2 19.80 -35.56 -0.10
CA GLN A 2 19.74 -34.11 -0.26
C GLN A 2 18.48 -33.64 0.47
N GLY A 3 18.67 -32.97 1.59
CA GLY A 3 17.60 -32.58 2.51
C GLY A 3 16.53 -31.77 1.78
N GLU A 4 15.31 -32.24 1.95
CA GLU A 4 14.07 -31.58 1.51
C GLU A 4 14.12 -30.10 1.91
N GLY A 5 13.87 -29.20 0.96
CA GLY A 5 13.90 -27.77 1.20
C GLY A 5 12.85 -27.40 2.25
N PHE A 6 13.30 -27.09 3.47
CA PHE A 6 12.43 -26.57 4.51
C PHE A 6 11.98 -25.15 4.11
N ILE A 7 10.68 -24.97 3.95
CA ILE A 7 10.06 -23.66 3.72
C ILE A 7 9.87 -22.99 5.09
N TYR A 8 10.35 -21.76 5.23
CA TYR A 8 10.13 -20.96 6.43
C TYR A 8 9.19 -19.81 6.10
N ILE A 9 8.02 -19.79 6.73
CA ILE A 9 7.07 -18.70 6.57
C ILE A 9 7.46 -17.61 7.57
N LEU A 10 8.14 -16.56 7.11
CA LEU A 10 8.39 -15.37 7.90
C LEU A 10 7.24 -14.37 7.69
N HIS A 11 6.23 -14.41 8.56
CA HIS A 11 5.19 -13.39 8.55
C HIS A 11 5.70 -12.11 9.23
N ARG A 12 6.38 -11.25 8.47
CA ARG A 12 6.78 -9.93 8.97
C ARG A 12 5.69 -8.91 8.66
N ILE A 13 4.72 -8.75 9.56
CA ILE A 13 3.76 -7.65 9.51
C ILE A 13 4.50 -6.38 9.86
N ILE A 14 5.09 -5.71 8.87
CA ILE A 14 5.40 -4.30 9.00
C ILE A 14 4.22 -3.58 8.39
N GLY A 15 3.34 -3.02 9.22
CA GLY A 15 2.46 -1.96 8.76
C GLY A 15 3.35 -0.78 8.43
N GLN A 16 3.81 -0.70 7.18
CA GLN A 16 4.50 0.48 6.69
C GLN A 16 3.49 1.27 5.88
N THR A 17 3.33 2.54 6.23
CA THR A 17 2.92 3.52 5.24
C THR A 17 4.05 3.57 4.23
N VAL A 18 3.78 3.13 3.01
CA VAL A 18 4.70 3.27 1.90
C VAL A 18 4.22 4.47 1.11
N ASP A 19 5.04 5.51 1.09
CA ASP A 19 4.84 6.62 0.15
C ASP A 19 5.20 6.09 -1.23
N VAL A 20 4.16 5.81 -2.03
CA VAL A 20 4.38 5.50 -3.43
C VAL A 20 4.55 6.84 -4.11
N GLN A 21 5.80 7.27 -4.29
CA GLN A 21 6.12 8.51 -4.99
C GLN A 21 5.58 8.45 -6.42
N GLY A 22 4.45 9.13 -6.62
CA GLY A 22 3.76 9.24 -7.89
C GLY A 22 2.90 10.48 -7.84
N VAL A 23 3.41 11.58 -8.40
CA VAL A 23 2.67 12.84 -8.44
C VAL A 23 1.57 12.72 -9.49
N VAL A 24 0.32 12.85 -9.05
CA VAL A 24 -0.85 12.90 -9.93
C VAL A 24 -1.47 14.28 -9.84
N GLU A 25 -1.84 14.86 -10.99
CA GLU A 25 -2.59 16.11 -11.02
C GLU A 25 -4.09 15.83 -10.88
N ARG A 26 -4.73 16.40 -9.86
CA ARG A 26 -6.19 16.34 -9.66
C ARG A 26 -6.73 17.73 -9.34
N GLY A 27 -7.64 18.24 -10.17
CA GLY A 27 -8.29 19.53 -9.95
C GLY A 27 -7.32 20.72 -9.84
N GLY A 28 -6.14 20.66 -10.49
CA GLY A 28 -5.10 21.68 -10.40
C GLY A 28 -4.21 21.60 -9.15
N PHE A 29 -4.22 20.46 -8.45
CA PHE A 29 -3.33 20.15 -7.33
C PHE A 29 -2.41 18.99 -7.71
N GLU A 30 -1.14 19.13 -7.38
CA GLU A 30 -0.19 18.01 -7.33
C GLU A 30 -0.46 17.22 -6.04
N MET A 31 -0.64 15.92 -6.18
CA MET A 31 -1.02 15.04 -5.09
C MET A 31 -0.07 13.85 -4.99
N ASP A 32 0.26 13.46 -3.76
CA ASP A 32 0.98 12.23 -3.40
C ASP A 32 -0.02 11.13 -3.00
N ASN A 33 0.41 9.87 -3.13
CA ASN A 33 -0.33 8.70 -2.68
C ASN A 33 0.34 8.04 -1.47
N GLU A 34 -0.31 8.11 -0.31
CA GLU A 34 0.08 7.41 0.90
C GLU A 34 -0.67 6.07 0.98
N ALA A 35 0.03 4.95 0.82
CA ALA A 35 -0.56 3.63 0.91
C ALA A 35 -0.18 2.95 2.23
N ASN A 36 -1.18 2.48 2.98
CA ASN A 36 -0.96 1.61 4.13
C ASN A 36 -1.14 0.17 3.67
N CYS A 37 -0.07 -0.62 3.72
CA CYS A 37 -0.11 -1.99 3.27
C CYS A 37 0.66 -2.94 4.18
N ARG A 38 0.31 -4.23 4.08
CA ARG A 38 0.97 -5.34 4.76
C ARG A 38 1.64 -6.20 3.72
N PHE A 39 2.93 -6.42 3.91
CA PHE A 39 3.71 -7.32 3.07
C PHE A 39 3.87 -8.66 3.77
N SER A 40 3.45 -9.72 3.09
CA SER A 40 3.64 -11.08 3.58
C SER A 40 4.62 -11.79 2.64
N PHE A 41 5.77 -12.19 3.16
CA PHE A 41 6.82 -12.90 2.42
C PHE A 41 6.90 -14.35 2.86
N VAL A 42 7.14 -15.25 1.91
CA VAL A 42 7.58 -16.62 2.16
C VAL A 42 9.03 -16.70 1.73
N LEU A 43 9.92 -17.07 2.66
CA LEU A 43 11.36 -17.14 2.43
C LEU A 43 11.79 -18.61 2.38
N GLU A 44 12.71 -18.93 1.48
CA GLU A 44 13.26 -20.28 1.37
C GLU A 44 14.78 -20.22 1.38
N MET A 45 15.43 -21.13 2.12
CA MET A 45 16.88 -21.28 2.09
C MET A 45 17.26 -22.29 1.01
N ARG A 46 17.95 -21.82 -0.05
CA ARG A 46 18.47 -22.67 -1.13
C ARG A 46 19.99 -22.57 -1.18
N LYS A 47 20.68 -23.70 -1.03
CA LYS A 47 22.16 -23.76 -1.08
C LYS A 47 22.84 -22.76 -0.12
N GLY A 48 22.28 -22.61 1.09
CA GLY A 48 22.80 -21.70 2.12
C GLY A 48 22.49 -20.22 1.92
N LYS A 49 21.63 -19.85 0.95
CA LYS A 49 21.17 -18.47 0.73
C LYS A 49 19.66 -18.37 0.95
N TRP A 50 19.23 -17.34 1.67
CA TRP A 50 17.81 -16.98 1.82
C TRP A 50 17.34 -16.15 0.63
N ASP A 51 16.17 -16.48 0.09
CA ASP A 51 15.52 -15.70 -0.97
C ASP A 51 14.00 -15.68 -0.79
N VAL A 52 13.32 -14.74 -1.46
CA VAL A 52 11.86 -14.64 -1.50
C VAL A 52 11.32 -15.69 -2.48
N ALA A 53 10.64 -16.71 -1.95
CA ALA A 53 9.96 -17.71 -2.76
C ALA A 53 8.58 -17.23 -3.23
N PHE A 54 7.89 -16.45 -2.40
CA PHE A 54 6.60 -15.85 -2.70
C PHE A 54 6.41 -14.57 -1.88
N TYR A 55 5.64 -13.63 -2.43
CA TYR A 55 5.16 -12.48 -1.68
C TYR A 55 3.73 -12.14 -2.08
N THR A 56 2.97 -11.59 -1.13
CA THR A 56 1.69 -10.95 -1.38
C THR A 56 1.60 -9.65 -0.61
N LEU A 57 0.81 -8.72 -1.13
CA LEU A 57 0.53 -7.44 -0.51
C LEU A 57 -0.95 -7.36 -0.19
N LEU A 58 -1.28 -6.83 0.98
CA LEU A 58 -2.64 -6.43 1.33
C LEU A 58 -2.64 -4.92 1.55
N PHE A 59 -3.36 -4.19 0.70
CA PHE A 59 -3.57 -2.76 0.88
C PHE A 59 -4.74 -2.56 1.84
N ASP A 60 -4.46 -1.94 2.99
CA ASP A 60 -5.46 -1.65 4.02
C ASP A 60 -6.18 -0.33 3.70
N LYS A 61 -5.42 0.72 3.35
CA LYS A 61 -5.96 2.04 3.06
C LYS A 61 -4.97 2.91 2.30
N ASP A 62 -5.44 3.48 1.20
CA ASP A 62 -4.72 4.50 0.44
C ASP A 62 -5.33 5.89 0.71
N LYS A 63 -4.50 6.92 0.62
CA LYS A 63 -4.93 8.33 0.70
C LYS A 63 -4.20 9.12 -0.36
N ILE A 64 -4.94 10.02 -1.01
CA ILE A 64 -4.36 11.03 -1.88
C ILE A 64 -4.27 12.32 -1.08
N VAL A 65 -3.04 12.85 -0.93
CA VAL A 65 -2.76 14.04 -0.11
C VAL A 65 -2.09 15.11 -0.99
N PRO A 66 -2.42 16.41 -0.83
CA PRO A 66 -1.71 17.46 -1.55
C PRO A 66 -0.22 17.45 -1.21
N VAL A 67 0.63 17.52 -2.25
CA VAL A 67 2.10 17.66 -2.09
C VAL A 67 2.42 18.95 -1.33
N ASN A 68 1.66 20.02 -1.61
CA ASN A 68 1.78 21.29 -0.89
C ASN A 68 0.85 21.28 0.34
N PRO A 69 1.36 21.18 1.58
CA PRO A 69 0.54 21.12 2.78
C PRO A 69 -0.20 22.43 3.09
N GLY A 70 0.17 23.54 2.44
CA GLY A 70 -0.55 24.83 2.53
C GLY A 70 -1.79 24.90 1.64
N ARG A 71 -2.10 23.85 0.89
CA ARG A 71 -3.25 23.77 -0.02
C ARG A 71 -4.15 22.62 0.41
N GLU A 72 -5.44 22.88 0.52
CA GLU A 72 -6.43 21.87 0.88
C GLU A 72 -7.23 21.45 -0.37
N TYR A 73 -7.33 20.14 -0.59
CA TYR A 73 -8.20 19.58 -1.63
C TYR A 73 -9.51 19.12 -0.98
N VAL A 74 -10.58 19.86 -1.25
CA VAL A 74 -11.91 19.59 -0.67
C VAL A 74 -12.79 18.93 -1.72
N ILE A 75 -13.27 17.72 -1.41
CA ILE A 75 -14.28 17.04 -2.22
C ILE A 75 -15.65 17.65 -1.89
N PRO A 76 -16.39 18.19 -2.88
CA PRO A 76 -17.73 18.73 -2.64
C PRO A 76 -18.66 17.69 -2.02
N LYS A 77 -19.42 18.08 -1.00
CA LYS A 77 -20.28 17.16 -0.24
C LYS A 77 -21.35 16.55 -1.13
N GLU A 78 -21.87 17.32 -2.08
CA GLU A 78 -22.88 16.90 -3.05
C GLU A 78 -22.34 15.78 -3.94
N GLU A 79 -21.07 15.86 -4.34
CA GLU A 79 -20.40 14.83 -5.13
C GLU A 79 -20.14 13.57 -4.31
N ALA A 80 -19.59 13.73 -3.10
CA ALA A 80 -19.34 12.62 -2.17
C ALA A 80 -20.64 11.89 -1.79
N SER A 81 -21.77 12.61 -1.72
CA SER A 81 -23.07 12.05 -1.34
C SER A 81 -23.62 11.02 -2.33
N LYS A 82 -23.11 11.01 -3.57
CA LYS A 82 -23.47 10.03 -4.61
C LYS A 82 -22.97 8.62 -4.29
N TYR A 83 -22.02 8.47 -3.37
CA TYR A 83 -21.43 7.19 -2.98
C TYR A 83 -22.00 6.69 -1.63
N PRO A 84 -22.02 5.36 -1.40
CA PRO A 84 -22.40 4.80 -0.11
C PRO A 84 -21.52 5.35 1.02
N SER A 85 -22.05 5.41 2.25
CA SER A 85 -21.38 6.06 3.40
C SER A 85 -19.93 5.59 3.61
N GLY A 86 -19.65 4.30 3.42
CA GLY A 86 -18.30 3.72 3.55
C GLY A 86 -17.33 4.07 2.42
N TYR A 87 -17.83 4.59 1.29
CA TYR A 87 -17.03 4.86 0.08
C TYR A 87 -16.91 6.35 -0.26
N ARG A 88 -17.62 7.24 0.44
CA ARG A 88 -17.71 8.68 0.12
C ARG A 88 -16.39 9.42 -0.02
N TYR A 89 -15.33 8.92 0.62
CA TYR A 89 -14.01 9.54 0.68
C TYR A 89 -12.90 8.56 0.30
N MET A 90 -13.22 7.55 -0.52
CA MET A 90 -12.26 6.57 -1.03
C MET A 90 -11.94 6.76 -2.53
N ALA A 91 -12.34 7.88 -3.13
CA ALA A 91 -12.26 8.16 -4.58
C ALA A 91 -11.32 9.32 -4.93
#